data_AF-A0A6P0REZ8-F1
#
_entry.id   AF-A0A6P0REZ8-F1
#
_cell.length_a   1.000
_cell.length_b   1.000
_cell.length_c   1.000
_cell.angle_alpha   90.00
_cell.angle_beta   90.00
_cell.angle_gamma   90.00
#
_symmetry.space_group_name_H-M   'P 1'
#
loop_
_entity.id
_entity.type
_entity.pdbx_description
1 polymer ?
#
loop_
_entity_poly.entity_id
_entity_poly.type
_entity_poly.pdbx_seq_one_letter_code
_entity_poly.pdbx_strand_id
1 'polypeptide(L)'
;MINKVNYLILTIVLILLSVAIPNLNLPPANAGNILSGFGFSAQNNLQITVGESQKSADKLALDLQKSLNSTRNEVGKLAILIIHPHGEYDRTEPISLAEREGGGSVLEMKIHWHRKLPFITRNHLTIIDWEILNNRHFGAAVVLDDAIFSPIHPEELNNLFKELLPDNL
;
A
#
# COMPACT_ATOMS: atom_id res chain seq x y z
N MET A 1 33.72 31.69 -13.62
CA MET A 1 32.50 32.45 -13.98
C MET A 1 31.62 31.56 -14.84
N ILE A 2 30.65 30.87 -14.24
CA ILE A 2 29.70 30.01 -14.97
C ILE A 2 28.65 30.94 -15.59
N ASN A 3 28.55 30.88 -16.92
CA ASN A 3 27.83 31.84 -17.74
C ASN A 3 26.33 31.86 -17.39
N LYS A 4 25.82 33.07 -17.06
CA LYS A 4 24.39 33.36 -16.81
C LYS A 4 23.45 32.94 -17.95
N VAL A 5 23.99 32.65 -19.13
CA VAL A 5 23.27 32.16 -20.32
C VAL A 5 22.73 30.73 -20.13
N ASN A 6 23.41 29.88 -19.34
CA ASN A 6 22.98 28.49 -19.15
C ASN A 6 21.74 28.36 -18.26
N TYR A 7 21.52 29.29 -17.32
CA TYR A 7 20.31 29.29 -16.49
C TYR A 7 19.08 29.71 -17.28
N LEU A 8 19.21 30.69 -18.19
CA LEU A 8 18.08 31.17 -18.99
C LEU A 8 17.55 30.09 -19.93
N ILE A 9 18.44 29.30 -20.54
CA ILE A 9 18.07 28.19 -21.43
C ILE A 9 17.42 27.06 -20.63
N LEU A 10 17.92 26.75 -19.44
CA LEU A 10 17.34 25.71 -18.58
C LEU A 10 15.91 26.07 -18.10
N THR A 11 15.66 27.34 -17.77
CA THR A 11 14.32 27.80 -17.36
C THR A 11 13.32 27.78 -18.51
N ILE A 12 13.74 28.11 -19.74
CA ILE A 12 12.87 28.03 -20.93
C ILE A 12 12.48 26.58 -21.25
N VAL A 13 13.41 25.64 -21.10
CA VAL A 13 13.13 24.20 -21.30
C VAL A 13 12.14 23.68 -20.25
N LEU A 14 12.25 24.08 -18.98
CA LEU A 14 11.30 23.71 -17.92
C LEU A 14 9.89 24.29 -18.12
N ILE A 15 9.77 25.52 -18.64
CA ILE A 15 8.47 26.13 -18.93
C ILE A 15 7.83 25.46 -20.15
N LEU A 16 8.58 25.14 -21.20
CA LEU A 16 8.04 24.47 -22.39
C LEU A 16 7.61 23.02 -22.12
N LEU A 17 8.25 22.31 -21.17
CA LEU A 17 7.81 20.98 -20.73
C LEU A 17 6.51 21.00 -19.91
N SER A 18 6.10 22.15 -19.35
CA SER A 18 4.84 22.28 -18.62
C SER A 18 3.61 22.50 -19.52
N VAL A 19 3.82 22.78 -20.82
CA VAL A 19 2.74 23.05 -21.80
C VAL A 19 2.42 21.84 -22.68
N ALA A 20 3.12 20.71 -22.49
CA ALA A 20 2.93 19.48 -23.26
C ALA A 20 2.20 18.39 -22.47
N ILE A 21 1.28 18.76 -21.57
CA ILE A 21 0.29 17.82 -21.05
C ILE A 21 -0.86 17.78 -22.06
N PRO A 22 -1.09 16.68 -22.79
CA PRO A 22 -2.34 16.54 -23.52
C PRO A 22 -3.47 16.54 -22.48
N ASN A 23 -4.42 17.47 -22.65
CA ASN A 23 -5.73 17.41 -22.01
C ASN A 23 -6.36 16.05 -22.36
N LEU A 24 -6.20 15.08 -21.46
CA LEU A 24 -7.05 13.90 -21.43
C LEU A 24 -8.43 14.37 -20.96
N ASN A 25 -9.21 14.85 -21.91
CA ASN A 25 -10.67 14.82 -21.83
C ASN A 25 -11.06 13.35 -21.68
N LEU A 26 -11.12 12.87 -20.45
CA LEU A 26 -11.87 11.66 -20.15
C LEU A 26 -13.33 11.99 -20.45
N PRO A 27 -14.01 11.24 -21.35
CA PRO A 27 -15.43 11.43 -21.54
C PRO A 27 -16.14 11.19 -20.20
N PRO A 28 -17.26 11.88 -19.92
CA PRO A 28 -18.08 11.51 -18.79
C PRO A 28 -18.46 10.04 -18.95
N ALA A 29 -18.24 9.25 -17.91
CA ALA A 29 -18.80 7.91 -17.82
C ALA A 29 -20.33 8.06 -17.77
N ASN A 30 -20.94 8.11 -18.94
CA ASN A 30 -22.34 7.77 -19.13
C ASN A 30 -22.48 6.29 -18.77
N ALA A 31 -22.79 6.00 -17.51
CA ALA A 31 -23.46 4.76 -17.18
C ALA A 31 -24.88 4.87 -17.73
N GLY A 32 -25.02 4.49 -18.99
CA GLY A 32 -26.30 4.36 -19.67
C GLY A 32 -27.21 3.46 -18.84
N ASN A 33 -28.38 4.02 -18.52
CA ASN A 33 -29.58 3.25 -18.31
C ASN A 33 -29.86 2.44 -19.58
N ILE A 34 -29.62 1.13 -19.54
CA ILE A 34 -30.16 0.17 -20.51
C ILE A 34 -30.62 -1.07 -19.73
N LEU A 35 -31.90 -1.03 -19.35
CA LEU A 35 -32.91 -2.06 -19.62
C LEU A 35 -32.54 -3.50 -19.22
N SER A 36 -33.14 -3.98 -18.13
CA SER A 36 -34.42 -4.71 -18.15
C SER A 36 -34.27 -6.17 -18.54
N GLY A 37 -34.42 -7.08 -17.58
CA GLY A 37 -34.39 -8.50 -17.90
C GLY A 37 -34.52 -9.51 -16.77
N PHE A 38 -34.93 -9.16 -15.56
CA PHE A 38 -35.42 -10.17 -14.61
C PHE A 38 -36.61 -9.60 -13.83
N GLY A 39 -37.80 -10.03 -14.23
CA GLY A 39 -39.02 -9.80 -13.46
C GLY A 39 -39.00 -10.68 -12.23
N PHE A 40 -39.19 -10.06 -11.06
CA PHE A 40 -39.79 -10.72 -9.92
C PHE A 40 -40.72 -9.72 -9.25
N SER A 41 -42.03 -9.93 -9.46
CA SER A 41 -43.05 -9.35 -8.62
C SER A 41 -43.03 -10.04 -7.26
N ALA A 42 -42.73 -9.30 -6.20
CA ALA A 42 -43.38 -9.44 -4.89
C ALA A 42 -43.00 -8.22 -4.05
N GLN A 43 -43.97 -7.34 -3.87
CA GLN A 43 -43.93 -6.24 -2.90
C GLN A 43 -43.86 -6.79 -1.46
N ASN A 44 -43.27 -5.95 -0.59
CA ASN A 44 -43.43 -5.86 0.86
C ASN A 44 -42.46 -6.65 1.74
N ASN A 45 -41.31 -6.02 2.04
CA ASN A 45 -41.08 -5.43 3.38
C ASN A 45 -39.76 -4.65 3.39
N LEU A 46 -39.87 -3.32 3.29
CA LEU A 46 -38.83 -2.40 3.72
C LEU A 46 -38.71 -2.47 5.25
N GLN A 47 -37.90 -3.40 5.74
CA GLN A 47 -37.09 -3.14 6.93
C GLN A 47 -35.70 -2.83 6.40
N ILE A 48 -35.36 -1.53 6.39
CA ILE A 48 -33.98 -1.08 6.28
C ILE A 48 -33.31 -1.51 7.59
N THR A 49 -32.90 -2.76 7.65
CA THR A 49 -31.74 -3.10 8.46
C THR A 49 -30.59 -2.48 7.68
N VAL A 50 -30.08 -1.34 8.17
CA VAL A 50 -28.66 -0.99 7.99
C VAL A 50 -27.90 -2.11 8.69
N GLY A 51 -27.88 -3.28 8.03
CA GLY A 51 -27.19 -4.46 8.49
C GLY A 51 -25.74 -4.09 8.36
N GLU A 52 -25.09 -3.94 9.50
CA GLU A 52 -23.65 -4.05 9.65
C GLU A 52 -23.12 -5.02 8.59
N SER A 53 -22.59 -4.48 7.50
CA SER A 53 -21.63 -5.20 6.69
C SER A 53 -20.34 -5.22 7.51
N GLN A 54 -20.40 -5.89 8.67
CA GLN A 54 -19.23 -6.38 9.37
C GLN A 54 -18.71 -7.52 8.50
N LYS A 55 -18.00 -7.15 7.43
CA LYS A 55 -17.28 -8.06 6.55
C LYS A 55 -16.23 -8.71 7.43
N SER A 56 -16.49 -9.91 7.93
CA SER A 56 -15.59 -10.58 8.87
C SER A 56 -14.15 -10.56 8.35
N ALA A 57 -13.22 -9.96 9.09
CA ALA A 57 -11.81 -10.09 8.81
C ALA A 57 -11.43 -11.57 8.78
N ASP A 58 -10.51 -11.96 7.88
CA ASP A 58 -10.03 -13.32 7.77
C ASP A 58 -9.49 -13.77 9.12
N LYS A 59 -9.91 -14.96 9.59
CA LYS A 59 -9.47 -15.51 10.88
C LYS A 59 -7.94 -15.55 10.93
N LEU A 60 -7.30 -15.97 9.83
CA LEU A 60 -5.86 -15.96 9.70
C LEU A 60 -5.27 -14.55 9.88
N ALA A 61 -5.85 -13.54 9.24
CA ALA A 61 -5.35 -12.16 9.34
C ALA A 61 -5.47 -11.63 10.78
N LEU A 62 -6.57 -11.93 11.47
CA LEU A 62 -6.76 -11.56 12.87
C LEU A 62 -5.73 -12.26 13.80
N ASP A 63 -5.47 -13.54 13.57
CA ASP A 63 -4.51 -14.33 14.36
C ASP A 63 -3.07 -13.86 14.10
N LEU A 64 -2.73 -13.57 12.84
CA LEU A 64 -1.46 -12.96 12.44
C LEU A 64 -1.27 -11.58 13.06
N GLN A 65 -2.27 -10.71 13.00
CA GLN A 65 -2.19 -9.38 13.61
C GLN A 65 -1.82 -9.46 15.10
N LYS A 66 -2.51 -10.33 15.85
CA LYS A 66 -2.29 -10.48 17.29
C LYS A 66 -0.90 -11.02 17.59
N SER A 67 -0.48 -12.08 16.89
CA SER A 67 0.80 -12.74 17.11
C SER A 67 1.98 -11.84 16.71
N LEU A 68 1.95 -11.28 15.49
CA LEU A 68 3.05 -10.49 14.94
C LEU A 68 3.22 -9.15 15.63
N ASN A 69 2.18 -8.58 16.26
CA ASN A 69 2.34 -7.32 17.00
C ASN A 69 3.36 -7.42 18.16
N SER A 70 3.60 -8.63 18.70
CA SER A 70 4.62 -8.88 19.72
C SER A 70 6.05 -8.92 19.16
N THR A 71 6.21 -9.25 17.87
CA THR A 71 7.50 -9.38 17.16
C THR A 71 7.61 -8.44 15.95
N ARG A 72 6.81 -7.37 15.93
CA ARG A 72 6.66 -6.47 14.77
C ARG A 72 7.94 -5.74 14.42
N ASN A 73 8.81 -5.54 15.41
CA ASN A 73 10.05 -4.82 15.20
C ASN A 73 11.07 -5.68 14.46
N GLU A 74 11.12 -6.97 14.80
CA GLU A 74 11.94 -7.97 14.12
C GLU A 74 11.49 -8.12 12.66
N VAL A 75 10.17 -8.24 12.44
CA VAL A 75 9.59 -8.33 11.09
C VAL A 75 9.87 -7.07 10.28
N GLY A 76 9.64 -5.89 10.85
CA GLY A 76 9.91 -4.63 10.15
C GLY A 76 11.40 -4.41 9.84
N LYS A 77 12.30 -4.84 10.73
CA LYS A 77 13.74 -4.81 10.49
C LYS A 77 14.14 -5.70 9.32
N LEU A 78 13.60 -6.91 9.22
CA LEU A 78 13.83 -7.80 8.08
C LEU A 78 13.28 -7.20 6.78
N ALA A 79 12.07 -6.64 6.81
CA ALA A 79 11.48 -5.97 5.65
C ALA A 79 12.36 -4.82 5.15
N ILE A 80 12.85 -3.94 6.04
CA ILE A 80 13.77 -2.86 5.67
C ILE A 80 15.10 -3.37 5.16
N LEU A 81 15.67 -4.43 5.74
CA LEU A 81 16.92 -5.03 5.24
C LEU A 81 16.78 -5.51 3.78
N ILE A 82 15.62 -6.05 3.42
CA ILE A 82 15.30 -6.52 2.06
C ILE A 82 15.20 -5.32 1.09
N ILE A 83 14.39 -4.32 1.42
CA ILE A 83 14.06 -3.25 0.45
C ILE A 83 15.01 -2.05 0.49
N HIS A 84 15.62 -1.78 1.64
CA HIS A 84 16.55 -0.68 1.92
C HIS A 84 17.78 -1.18 2.70
N PRO A 85 18.68 -1.96 2.08
CA PRO A 85 19.81 -2.60 2.77
C PRO A 85 20.83 -1.63 3.39
N HIS A 86 20.77 -0.35 3.02
CA HIS A 86 21.59 0.73 3.60
C HIS A 86 20.80 1.60 4.59
N GLY A 87 19.56 1.25 4.89
CA GLY A 87 18.73 1.87 5.90
C GLY A 87 19.04 1.31 7.29
N GLU A 88 19.02 2.19 8.28
CA GLU A 88 19.04 1.84 9.70
C GLU A 88 17.59 1.84 10.20
N TYR A 89 17.10 0.65 10.54
CA TYR A 89 15.79 0.45 11.16
C TYR A 89 15.66 1.25 12.47
N ASP A 90 14.49 1.87 12.71
CA ASP A 90 14.15 2.55 13.96
C ASP A 90 13.05 1.81 14.73
N ARG A 91 11.83 1.78 14.18
CA ARG A 91 10.68 1.12 14.84
C ARG A 91 9.60 0.71 13.85
N THR A 92 8.77 -0.25 14.26
CA THR A 92 7.53 -0.62 13.55
C THR A 92 6.34 -0.22 14.42
N GLU A 93 5.39 0.52 13.84
CA GLU A 93 4.12 0.82 14.51
C GLU A 93 3.29 -0.46 14.68
N PRO A 94 2.30 -0.48 15.59
CA PRO A 94 1.38 -1.61 15.68
C PRO A 94 0.75 -1.95 14.32
N ILE A 95 0.75 -3.23 13.98
CA ILE A 95 0.21 -3.73 12.72
C ILE A 95 -1.31 -3.55 12.73
N SER A 96 -1.81 -2.73 11.82
CA SER A 96 -3.23 -2.48 11.61
C SER A 96 -3.84 -3.58 10.76
N LEU A 97 -5.12 -3.86 10.99
CA LEU A 97 -5.91 -4.80 10.22
C LEU A 97 -7.08 -4.03 9.61
N ALA A 98 -7.19 -4.08 8.29
CA ALA A 98 -8.29 -3.51 7.54
C ALA A 98 -8.93 -4.58 6.65
N GLU A 99 -10.19 -4.37 6.31
CA GLU A 99 -10.89 -5.19 5.31
C GLU A 99 -10.61 -4.66 3.91
N ARG A 100 -10.53 -5.57 2.93
CA ARG A 100 -10.37 -5.18 1.53
C ARG A 100 -11.72 -4.96 0.85
N GLU A 101 -11.79 -3.95 -0.02
CA GLU A 101 -12.87 -3.86 -1.01
C GLU A 101 -12.80 -5.06 -1.97
N GLY A 102 -13.82 -5.93 -1.94
CA GLY A 102 -13.85 -7.18 -2.71
C GLY A 102 -13.67 -8.46 -1.87
N GLY A 103 -13.47 -8.33 -0.55
CA GLY A 103 -13.27 -9.47 0.37
C GLY A 103 -11.81 -9.72 0.70
N GLY A 104 -11.56 -10.37 1.85
CA GLY A 104 -10.22 -10.56 2.42
C GLY A 104 -9.83 -9.47 3.41
N SER A 105 -8.56 -9.49 3.83
CA SER A 105 -8.02 -8.59 4.84
C SER A 105 -6.61 -8.11 4.49
N VAL A 106 -6.26 -6.93 4.96
CA VAL A 106 -4.95 -6.31 4.77
C VAL A 106 -4.34 -6.05 6.13
N LEU A 107 -3.14 -6.58 6.33
CA LEU A 107 -2.26 -6.26 7.45
C LEU A 107 -1.33 -5.13 6.99
N GLU A 108 -1.56 -3.93 7.51
CA GLU A 108 -0.75 -2.74 7.18
C GLU A 108 0.39 -2.60 8.20
N MET A 109 1.62 -2.51 7.70
CA MET A 109 2.84 -2.32 8.47
C MET A 109 3.50 -0.99 8.16
N LYS A 110 3.59 -0.12 9.15
CA LYS A 110 4.28 1.18 9.06
C LYS A 110 5.64 1.08 9.72
N ILE A 111 6.71 1.23 8.94
CA ILE A 111 8.08 1.06 9.40
C ILE A 111 8.83 2.38 9.27
N HIS A 112 9.32 2.85 10.41
CA HIS A 112 10.20 4.01 10.49
C HIS A 112 11.64 3.54 10.44
N TRP A 113 12.44 4.21 9.62
CA TRP A 113 13.87 3.95 9.46
C TRP A 113 14.58 5.25 9.09
N HIS A 114 15.90 5.24 9.08
CA HIS A 114 16.68 6.40 8.69
C HIS A 114 17.91 6.00 7.91
N ARG A 115 18.46 6.93 7.14
CA ARG A 115 19.73 6.73 6.44
C ARG A 115 20.70 7.85 6.78
N LYS A 116 21.90 7.45 7.18
CA LYS A 116 23.03 8.38 7.31
C LYS A 116 23.60 8.65 5.93
N LEU A 117 23.44 9.89 5.47
CA LEU A 117 24.17 10.43 4.34
C LEU A 117 25.35 11.25 4.86
N PRO A 118 26.38 11.53 4.04
CA PRO A 118 27.64 12.15 4.51
C PRO A 118 27.50 13.43 5.33
N PHE A 119 26.39 14.18 5.18
CA PHE A 119 26.17 15.46 5.86
C PHE A 119 24.78 15.60 6.50
N ILE A 120 23.95 14.56 6.44
CA ILE A 120 22.57 14.62 6.97
C ILE A 120 22.06 13.21 7.28
N THR A 121 21.30 13.08 8.37
CA THR A 121 20.47 11.91 8.62
C THR A 121 19.04 12.26 8.22
N ARG A 122 18.44 11.45 7.35
CA ARG A 122 17.03 11.61 6.97
C ARG A 122 16.22 10.43 7.52
N ASN A 123 15.10 10.76 8.15
CA ASN A 123 14.10 9.80 8.59
C ASN A 123 13.13 9.50 7.44
N HIS A 124 12.67 8.27 7.42
CA HIS A 124 11.86 7.70 6.37
C HIS A 124 10.71 6.87 6.94
N LEU A 125 9.63 6.81 6.18
CA LEU A 125 8.48 5.97 6.42
C LEU A 125 8.25 5.08 5.20
N THR A 126 8.19 3.78 5.44
CA THR A 126 7.73 2.81 4.47
C THR A 126 6.46 2.13 5.01
N ILE A 127 5.44 2.04 4.16
CA ILE A 127 4.19 1.33 4.45
C ILE A 127 4.10 0.12 3.54
N ILE A 128 3.89 -1.04 4.16
CA ILE A 128 3.75 -2.32 3.47
C ILE A 128 2.36 -2.86 3.78
N ASP A 129 1.61 -3.20 2.73
CA ASP A 129 0.36 -3.93 2.85
C ASP A 129 0.63 -5.40 2.59
N TRP A 130 0.22 -6.26 3.53
CA TRP A 130 0.19 -7.70 3.37
C TRP A 130 -1.26 -8.19 3.29
N GLU A 131 -1.62 -8.69 2.12
CA GLU A 131 -2.96 -9.12 1.78
C GLU A 131 -3.16 -10.62 2.11
N ILE A 132 -4.22 -10.89 2.86
CA ILE A 132 -4.76 -12.20 3.15
C ILE A 132 -6.11 -12.32 2.43
N LEU A 133 -6.28 -13.38 1.66
CA LEU A 133 -7.54 -13.66 0.97
C LEU A 133 -7.92 -15.12 1.17
N ASN A 134 -9.16 -15.36 1.61
CA ASN A 134 -9.68 -16.70 1.89
C ASN A 134 -8.78 -17.47 2.88
N ASN A 135 -8.29 -16.78 3.92
CA ASN A 135 -7.34 -17.33 4.91
C ASN A 135 -6.04 -17.87 4.30
N ARG A 136 -5.53 -17.23 3.24
CA ARG A 136 -4.24 -17.56 2.64
C ARG A 136 -3.47 -16.29 2.31
N HIS A 137 -2.14 -16.36 2.33
CA HIS A 137 -1.31 -15.30 1.77
C HIS A 137 -1.66 -15.09 0.30
N PHE A 138 -2.02 -13.85 -0.04
CA PHE A 138 -2.30 -13.46 -1.42
C PHE A 138 -1.10 -12.72 -2.01
N GLY A 139 -0.58 -11.72 -1.29
CA GLY A 139 0.60 -10.98 -1.69
C GLY A 139 0.97 -9.90 -0.68
N ALA A 140 2.13 -9.29 -0.88
CA ALA A 140 2.55 -8.12 -0.14
C ALA A 140 3.24 -7.10 -1.05
N ALA A 141 3.03 -5.82 -0.75
CA ALA A 141 3.56 -4.73 -1.55
C ALA A 141 3.90 -3.51 -0.68
N VAL A 142 4.93 -2.79 -1.09
CA VAL A 142 5.19 -1.43 -0.59
C VAL A 142 4.17 -0.50 -1.22
N VAL A 143 3.27 0.06 -0.40
CA VAL A 143 2.21 0.99 -0.87
C VAL A 143 2.61 2.45 -0.71
N LEU A 144 3.53 2.74 0.20
CA LEU A 144 4.13 4.06 0.35
C LEU A 144 5.61 3.91 0.75
N ASP A 145 6.45 4.73 0.13
CA ASP A 145 7.85 4.88 0.51
C ASP A 145 8.28 6.32 0.24
N ASP A 146 8.68 7.03 1.29
CA ASP A 146 9.09 8.44 1.20
C ASP A 146 10.61 8.61 0.98
N ALA A 147 11.32 7.50 0.75
CA ALA A 147 12.72 7.51 0.40
C ALA A 147 12.97 8.11 -0.99
N ILE A 148 14.12 8.78 -1.12
CA ILE A 148 14.58 9.29 -2.44
C ILE A 148 15.04 8.13 -3.34
N PHE A 149 15.37 6.99 -2.75
CA PHE A 149 15.86 5.81 -3.45
C PHE A 149 14.76 4.76 -3.47
N SER A 150 14.53 4.16 -4.64
CA SER A 150 13.53 3.10 -4.78
C SER A 150 13.93 1.82 -4.01
N PRO A 151 12.95 1.06 -3.50
CA PRO A 151 13.13 -0.30 -3.02
C PRO A 151 13.92 -1.18 -4.00
N ILE A 152 14.90 -1.94 -3.50
CA ILE A 152 15.78 -2.77 -4.34
C ILE A 152 15.20 -4.17 -4.59
N HIS A 153 14.51 -4.76 -3.60
CA HIS A 153 13.92 -6.11 -3.69
C HIS A 153 12.49 -6.19 -3.11
N PRO A 154 11.55 -5.32 -3.53
CA PRO A 154 10.18 -5.33 -2.98
C PRO A 154 9.44 -6.66 -3.18
N GLU A 155 9.80 -7.45 -4.20
CA GLU A 155 9.22 -8.76 -4.48
C GLU A 155 9.53 -9.81 -3.40
N GLU A 156 10.71 -9.72 -2.76
CA GLU A 156 11.16 -10.67 -1.74
C GLU A 156 10.36 -10.56 -0.43
N LEU A 157 9.63 -9.46 -0.24
CA LEU A 157 8.69 -9.31 0.87
C LEU A 157 7.65 -10.44 0.88
N ASN A 158 7.24 -10.94 -0.29
CA ASN A 158 6.30 -12.06 -0.36
C ASN A 158 6.88 -13.34 0.25
N ASN A 159 8.19 -13.57 0.12
CA ASN A 159 8.85 -14.73 0.72
C ASN A 159 8.92 -14.57 2.24
N LEU A 160 9.35 -13.39 2.71
CA LEU A 160 9.35 -13.06 4.15
C LEU A 160 7.97 -13.31 4.77
N PHE A 161 6.90 -12.80 4.17
CA PHE A 161 5.57 -12.94 4.76
C PHE A 161 4.98 -14.34 4.65
N LYS A 162 5.36 -15.12 3.63
CA LYS A 162 5.01 -16.55 3.57
C LYS A 162 5.66 -17.34 4.69
N GLU A 163 6.92 -17.04 5.04
CA GLU A 163 7.63 -17.69 6.14
C GLU A 163 7.06 -17.35 7.53
N LEU A 164 6.33 -16.24 7.64
CA LEU A 164 5.64 -15.83 8.86
C LEU A 164 4.27 -16.49 9.04
N LEU A 165 3.82 -17.30 8.07
CA LEU A 165 2.60 -18.08 8.21
C LEU A 165 2.81 -19.22 9.21
N PRO A 166 1.76 -19.62 9.96
CA PRO A 166 1.81 -20.81 10.78
C PRO A 166 2.09 -22.06 9.92
N ASP A 167 2.89 -23.01 10.43
CA ASP A 167 3.31 -24.25 9.74
C ASP A 167 2.20 -25.14 9.14
N ASN A 168 0.93 -24.83 9.44
CA ASN A 168 -0.25 -25.62 9.08
C ASN A 168 -1.11 -24.99 7.95
N LEU A 169 -0.59 -24.01 7.21
CA LEU A 169 -1.33 -23.22 6.21
C LEU A 169 -0.58 -23.03 4.88
#